data_AF-A0A7Y3A9N3-F1
#
_entry.id   AF-A0A7Y3A9N3-F1
#
_cell.length_a   1.000
_cell.length_b   1.000
_cell.length_c   1.000
_cell.angle_alpha   90.00
_cell.angle_beta   90.00
_cell.angle_gamma   90.00
#
_symmetry.space_group_name_H-M   'P 1'
#
loop_
_entity.id
_entity.type
_entity.pdbx_description
1 polymer ?
#
loop_
_entity_poly.entity_id
_entity_poly.type
_entity_poly.pdbx_seq_one_letter_code
_entity_poly.pdbx_strand_id
1 'polypeptide(L)'
;MDPLADLLKAAGKAHHEAFISTDGADPEWPLWYADFLVGRIGEHLERSVTKSELVYLLVAADRASAGGEAPWPEIYADFLRSGG
;
A
#
# COMPACT_ATOMS: atom_id res chain seq x y z
N MET A 1 -11.31 -5.87 12.71
CA MET A 1 -10.50 -4.89 11.96
C MET A 1 -9.27 -5.61 11.49
N ASP A 2 -8.86 -5.38 10.25
CA ASP A 2 -7.71 -6.02 9.64
C ASP A 2 -6.45 -5.17 9.89
N PRO A 3 -5.45 -5.67 10.65
CA PRO A 3 -4.24 -4.92 10.97
C PRO A 3 -3.45 -4.46 9.74
N LEU A 4 -3.48 -5.22 8.64
CA LEU A 4 -2.78 -4.85 7.42
C LEU A 4 -3.52 -3.71 6.69
N ALA A 5 -4.85 -3.78 6.62
CA ALA A 5 -5.66 -2.70 6.08
C ALA A 5 -5.52 -1.42 6.92
N ASP A 6 -5.42 -1.53 8.24
CA ASP A 6 -5.17 -0.40 9.14
C ASP A 6 -3.79 0.22 8.90
N LEU A 7 -2.74 -0.59 8.70
CA LEU A 7 -1.41 -0.11 8.33
C LEU A 7 -1.41 0.62 6.98
N LEU A 8 -2.10 0.07 5.98
CA LEU A 8 -2.24 0.69 4.66
C LEU A 8 -2.97 2.03 4.77
N LYS A 9 -4.07 2.09 5.52
CA LYS A 9 -4.81 3.32 5.79
C LYS A 9 -3.93 4.37 6.49
N ALA A 10 -3.09 3.95 7.44
CA ALA A 10 -2.14 4.83 8.09
C ALA A 10 -1.08 5.37 7.11
N ALA A 11 -0.59 4.53 6.19
CA ALA A 11 0.31 4.96 5.12
C ALA A 11 -0.35 6.02 4.21
N GLY A 12 -1.61 5.82 3.82
CA GLY A 12 -2.32 6.79 2.99
C GLY A 12 -2.55 8.13 3.69
N LYS A 13 -2.85 8.12 4.99
CA LYS A 13 -2.93 9.37 5.78
C LYS A 13 -1.59 10.09 5.81
N ALA A 14 -0.50 9.37 6.08
CA ALA A 14 0.83 9.95 6.15
C ALA A 14 1.33 10.45 4.78
N HIS A 15 0.99 9.76 3.68
CA HIS A 15 1.29 10.20 2.32
C HIS A 15 0.56 11.51 1.99
N HIS A 16 -0.75 11.58 2.26
CA HIS A 16 -1.53 12.79 2.03
C HIS A 16 -0.96 13.99 2.82
N GLU A 17 -0.53 13.79 4.07
CA GLU A 17 0.11 14.83 4.87
C GLU A 17 1.46 15.28 4.27
N ALA A 18 2.30 14.34 3.83
CA ALA A 18 3.58 14.64 3.20
C ALA A 18 3.44 15.38 1.85
N PHE A 19 2.38 15.10 1.09
CA PHE A 19 2.10 15.66 -0.23
C PHE A 19 0.96 16.69 -0.22
N ILE A 20 0.66 17.29 0.94
CA ILE A 20 -0.44 18.28 1.06
C ILE A 20 -0.26 19.48 0.12
N SER A 21 0.98 19.88 -0.16
CA SER A 21 1.29 20.99 -1.07
C SER A 21 1.00 20.70 -2.54
N THR A 22 0.90 19.42 -2.92
CA THR A 22 0.57 18.96 -4.27
C THR A 22 -0.85 18.38 -4.34
N ASP A 23 -1.67 18.61 -3.31
CA ASP A 23 -3.00 18.00 -3.16
C ASP A 23 -2.96 16.46 -3.27
N GLY A 24 -1.89 15.84 -2.75
CA GLY A 24 -1.69 14.40 -2.81
C GLY A 24 -1.26 13.86 -4.18
N ALA A 25 -1.06 14.71 -5.18
CA ALA A 25 -0.54 14.29 -6.48
C ALA A 25 0.90 13.81 -6.35
N ASP A 26 1.12 12.53 -6.65
CA ASP A 26 2.42 11.86 -6.65
C ASP A 26 2.43 10.73 -7.71
N PRO A 27 3.05 10.94 -8.88
CA PRO A 27 3.12 9.89 -9.91
C PRO A 27 4.00 8.70 -9.48
N GLU A 28 4.85 8.88 -8.48
CA GLU A 28 5.79 7.87 -7.96
C GLU A 28 5.33 7.35 -6.59
N TRP A 29 4.04 7.49 -6.25
CA TRP A 29 3.44 7.08 -4.98
C TRP A 29 3.82 5.65 -4.52
N PRO A 30 3.98 4.64 -5.41
CA PRO A 30 4.36 3.30 -4.94
C PRO A 30 5.73 3.28 -4.28
N LEU A 31 6.67 4.16 -4.69
CA LEU A 31 7.99 4.27 -4.08
C LEU A 31 7.88 4.79 -2.65
N TRP A 32 7.08 5.85 -2.44
CA TRP A 32 6.88 6.43 -1.11
C TRP A 32 6.20 5.42 -0.18
N TYR A 33 5.15 4.74 -0.66
CA TYR A 33 4.47 3.70 0.12
C TYR A 33 5.41 2.55 0.47
N ALA A 34 6.21 2.08 -0.50
CA ALA A 34 7.18 1.03 -0.24
C ALA A 34 8.22 1.43 0.81
N ASP A 35 8.68 2.69 0.82
CA ASP A 35 9.56 3.21 1.88
C ASP A 35 8.88 3.28 3.25
N PHE A 36 7.59 3.63 3.29
CA PHE A 36 6.85 3.68 4.55
C PHE A 36 6.55 2.28 5.12
N LEU A 37 6.29 1.31 4.25
CA LEU A 37 5.83 -0.03 4.60
C LEU A 37 6.97 -1.03 4.81
N VAL A 38 8.12 -0.84 4.15
CA VAL A 38 9.26 -1.74 4.29
C VAL A 38 9.69 -1.84 5.76
N GLY A 39 9.86 -3.07 6.25
CA GLY A 39 10.16 -3.37 7.65
C GLY A 39 8.95 -3.38 8.61
N ARG A 40 7.77 -2.90 8.21
CA ARG A 40 6.52 -2.98 9.00
C ARG A 40 5.58 -4.06 8.48
N ILE A 41 5.56 -4.22 7.16
CA ILE A 41 4.59 -5.09 6.50
C ILE A 41 4.92 -6.58 6.61
N GLY A 42 6.19 -6.93 6.85
CA GLY A 42 6.64 -8.32 6.88
C GLY A 42 5.98 -9.16 7.97
N GLU A 43 5.69 -8.56 9.13
CA GLU A 43 4.97 -9.22 10.23
C GLU A 43 3.54 -9.58 9.84
N HIS A 44 2.90 -8.78 8.98
CA HIS A 44 1.53 -9.02 8.52
C HIS A 44 1.43 -10.03 7.37
N LEU A 45 2.52 -10.24 6.63
CA LEU A 45 2.59 -11.15 5.48
C LEU A 45 3.32 -12.46 5.80
N GLU A 46 3.79 -12.63 7.03
CA GLU A 46 4.58 -13.79 7.50
C GLU A 46 5.80 -14.09 6.60
N ARG A 47 6.32 -13.06 5.93
CA ARG A 47 7.46 -13.16 5.01
C ARG A 47 8.22 -11.85 4.92
N SER A 48 9.52 -11.94 4.64
CA SER A 48 10.29 -10.75 4.27
C SER A 48 9.90 -10.31 2.86
N VAL A 49 9.66 -9.01 2.70
CA VAL A 49 9.33 -8.41 1.39
C VAL A 49 10.34 -7.31 1.12
N THR A 50 10.95 -7.35 -0.06
CA THR A 50 11.89 -6.30 -0.48
C THR A 50 11.14 -5.03 -0.87
N LYS A 51 11.81 -3.87 -0.83
CA LYS A 51 11.22 -2.61 -1.30
C LYS A 51 10.75 -2.72 -2.76
N SER A 52 11.56 -3.31 -3.64
CA SER A 52 11.21 -3.49 -5.07
C SER A 52 9.99 -4.40 -5.26
N GLU A 53 9.86 -5.45 -4.45
CA GLU A 53 8.69 -6.32 -4.49
C GLU A 53 7.44 -5.59 -3.99
N LEU A 54 7.54 -4.77 -2.93
CA LEU A 54 6.43 -3.93 -2.47
C LEU A 54 5.96 -2.95 -3.54
N VAL A 55 6.89 -2.28 -4.22
CA VAL A 55 6.55 -1.39 -5.34
C VAL A 55 5.76 -2.15 -6.41
N TYR A 56 6.24 -3.34 -6.80
CA TYR A 56 5.55 -4.18 -7.78
C TYR A 56 4.14 -4.55 -7.31
N LEU A 57 4.00 -5.06 -6.08
CA LEU A 57 2.71 -5.50 -5.54
C LEU A 57 1.71 -4.37 -5.39
N LEU A 58 2.14 -3.17 -4.97
CA LEU A 58 1.28 -1.99 -4.85
C LEU A 58 0.73 -1.56 -6.21
N VAL A 59 1.59 -1.52 -7.24
CA VAL A 59 1.16 -1.20 -8.61
C VAL A 59 0.21 -2.26 -9.16
N ALA A 60 0.47 -3.54 -8.87
CA ALA A 60 -0.39 -4.63 -9.30
C ALA A 60 -1.75 -4.61 -8.60
N ALA A 61 -1.77 -4.35 -7.29
CA ALA A 61 -3.00 -4.18 -6.51
C ALA A 61 -3.85 -3.02 -7.03
N ASP A 62 -3.23 -1.87 -7.31
CA ASP A 62 -3.91 -0.70 -7.86
C ASP A 62 -4.62 -1.03 -9.17
N ARG A 63 -3.89 -1.66 -10.10
CA ARG A 63 -4.42 -2.09 -11.40
C ARG A 63 -5.54 -3.12 -11.26
N ALA A 64 -5.41 -4.07 -10.32
CA ALA A 64 -6.42 -5.08 -10.06
C ALA A 64 -7.68 -4.48 -9.40
N SER A 65 -7.53 -3.39 -8.65
CA SER A 65 -8.61 -2.70 -7.95
C SER A 65 -9.37 -1.68 -8.82
N ALA A 66 -8.86 -1.37 -10.02
CA ALA A 66 -9.43 -0.36 -10.90
C ALA A 66 -10.89 -0.70 -11.25
N GLY A 67 -11.84 0.06 -10.68
CA GLY A 67 -13.28 -0.10 -10.92
C GLY A 67 -14.06 -0.80 -9.80
N GLY A 68 -13.42 -1.17 -8.68
CA GLY A 68 -14.10 -1.72 -7.50
C GLY A 68 -14.70 -0.63 -6.57
N GLU A 69 -15.79 -0.95 -5.89
CA GLU A 69 -16.43 -0.08 -4.88
C GLU A 69 -15.92 -0.32 -3.45
N ALA A 70 -15.19 -1.42 -3.22
CA ALA A 70 -14.69 -1.76 -1.90
C ALA A 70 -13.58 -0.79 -1.45
N PRO A 71 -13.41 -0.57 -0.14
CA PRO A 71 -12.33 0.29 0.37
C PRO A 71 -10.96 -0.21 -0.08
N TRP A 72 -10.19 0.65 -0.73
CA TRP A 72 -8.86 0.30 -1.25
C TRP A 72 -7.92 -0.37 -0.22
N PRO A 73 -7.90 -0.02 1.09
CA PRO A 73 -6.97 -0.67 2.02
C PRO A 73 -7.27 -2.15 2.21
N GLU A 74 -8.55 -2.53 2.13
CA GLU A 74 -8.99 -3.92 2.27
C GLU A 74 -8.63 -4.71 1.01
N ILE A 75 -8.93 -4.16 -0.17
CA ILE A 75 -8.56 -4.77 -1.47
C ILE A 75 -7.05 -5.02 -1.54
N TYR A 76 -6.25 -4.02 -1.17
CA TYR A 76 -4.79 -4.11 -1.21
C TYR A 76 -4.27 -5.12 -0.18
N ALA A 77 -4.82 -5.14 1.03
CA ALA A 77 -4.43 -6.10 2.06
C ALA A 77 -4.64 -7.55 1.59
N ASP A 78 -5.78 -7.84 0.97
CA ASP A 78 -6.08 -9.16 0.44
C ASP A 78 -5.13 -9.53 -0.71
N PHE A 79 -4.89 -8.60 -1.64
CA PHE A 79 -3.96 -8.80 -2.76
C PHE A 79 -2.52 -9.06 -2.29
N LEU A 80 -2.05 -8.30 -1.31
CA LEU A 80 -0.70 -8.44 -0.76
C LEU A 80 -0.51 -9.79 -0.05
N ARG A 81 -1.55 -10.30 0.63
CA ARG A 81 -1.55 -11.63 1.25
C ARG A 81 -1.55 -12.75 0.24
N SER A 82 -2.27 -12.61 -0.88
CA SER A 82 -2.26 -13.61 -1.94
C SER A 82 -0.94 -13.67 -2.70
N GLY A 83 -0.07 -12.67 -2.53
CA GLY A 83 1.20 -12.55 -3.25
C GLY A 83 1.06 -11.93 -4.65
N GLY A 84 -0.09 -11.34 -4.94
CA GLY A 84 -0.51 -10.87 -6.26
C GLY A 84 -1.14 -11.92 -7.16
#